data_AF-A0A538GQ72-F1
#
_entry.id   AF-A0A538GQ72-F1
#
_cell.length_a   1.000
_cell.length_b   1.000
_cell.length_c   1.000
_cell.angle_alpha   90.00
_cell.angle_beta   90.00
_cell.angle_gamma   90.00
#
_symmetry.space_group_name_H-M   'P 1'
#
loop_
_entity.id
_entity.type
_entity.pdbx_description
1 polymer ?
#
loop_
_entity_poly.entity_id
_entity_poly.type
_entity_poly.pdbx_seq_one_letter_code
_entity_poly.pdbx_strand_id
1 'polypeptide(L)'
;MRRSWIILGLLSGALAFAATGLANNGHSSPQNGKFGPYTVVTDDPGSCGNTWATDTEKRTFKIKRNRDGSYNLIRRDHGTFLTKDGQSPGACETRRPHGQAVTAGKHGKFHGWLRGTITGGTFDPTATCPADCGFTAVWIATFFGPNATFSCSADSTDCQFAFAYSAPHQGLRWHHWYDKGRGAGTLLHERFHGDIANP
;
A
#
# COMPACT_ATOMS: atom_id res chain seq x y z
N MET A 1 -6.00 -41.66 -0.44
CA MET A 1 -5.55 -40.47 0.30
C MET A 1 -4.05 -40.31 0.11
N ARG A 2 -3.65 -39.42 -0.80
CA ARG A 2 -2.24 -39.09 -1.06
C ARG A 2 -2.15 -37.57 -0.99
N ARG A 3 -1.42 -37.06 0.00
CA ARG A 3 -1.19 -35.63 0.24
C ARG A 3 -0.27 -35.11 -0.86
N SER A 4 -0.83 -34.38 -1.82
CA SER A 4 -0.06 -33.59 -2.77
C SER A 4 0.34 -32.28 -2.10
N TRP A 5 1.65 -32.12 -1.90
CA TRP A 5 2.28 -30.85 -1.56
C TRP A 5 2.24 -29.97 -2.81
N ILE A 6 1.47 -28.89 -2.79
CA ILE A 6 1.52 -27.88 -3.85
C ILE A 6 2.67 -26.94 -3.51
N ILE A 7 3.72 -27.08 -4.30
CA ILE A 7 4.85 -26.16 -4.43
C ILE A 7 4.28 -24.77 -4.76
N LEU A 8 4.57 -23.77 -3.93
CA LEU A 8 4.34 -22.36 -4.26
C LEU A 8 5.13 -22.05 -5.54
N GLY A 9 4.42 -21.79 -6.64
CA GLY A 9 5.01 -21.29 -7.86
C GLY A 9 5.60 -19.91 -7.64
N LEU A 10 6.91 -19.80 -7.86
CA LEU A 10 7.57 -18.55 -8.22
C LEU A 10 6.87 -17.95 -9.46
N LEU A 11 6.04 -16.93 -9.25
CA LEU A 11 5.67 -16.01 -10.31
C LEU A 11 6.73 -14.91 -10.38
N SER A 12 7.77 -15.20 -11.18
CA SER A 12 8.65 -14.18 -11.74
C SER A 12 7.86 -13.38 -12.78
N GLY A 13 7.08 -12.41 -12.33
CA GLY A 13 6.50 -11.37 -13.18
C GLY A 13 7.53 -10.28 -13.43
N ALA A 14 7.95 -10.11 -14.68
CA ALA A 14 8.90 -9.09 -15.08
C ALA A 14 8.39 -7.67 -14.70
N LEU A 15 9.12 -6.98 -13.81
CA LEU A 15 8.94 -5.56 -13.59
C LEU A 15 9.42 -4.79 -14.83
N ALA A 16 8.49 -4.34 -15.66
CA ALA A 16 8.76 -3.28 -16.61
C ALA A 16 8.69 -1.93 -15.88
N PHE A 17 9.84 -1.44 -15.39
CA PHE A 17 9.96 -0.08 -14.87
C PHE A 17 9.90 0.92 -16.03
N ALA A 18 8.79 1.63 -16.17
CA ALA A 18 8.78 2.90 -16.88
C ALA A 18 9.14 4.00 -15.87
N ALA A 19 10.45 4.27 -15.71
CA ALA A 19 10.94 5.37 -14.91
C ALA A 19 10.74 6.69 -15.68
N THR A 20 9.67 7.43 -15.40
CA THR A 20 9.62 8.86 -15.68
C THR A 20 9.99 9.61 -14.40
N GLY A 21 11.26 10.00 -14.33
CA GLY A 21 11.79 10.79 -13.24
C GLY A 21 11.23 12.20 -13.22
N LEU A 22 10.57 12.56 -12.13
CA LEU A 22 10.60 13.92 -11.61
C LEU A 22 11.26 13.88 -10.23
N ALA A 23 12.57 14.11 -10.24
CA ALA A 23 13.35 14.26 -9.03
C ALA A 23 12.84 15.49 -8.27
N ASN A 24 12.33 15.28 -7.06
CA ASN A 24 12.26 16.34 -6.06
C ASN A 24 13.29 16.01 -4.98
N ASN A 25 14.48 16.57 -5.13
CA ASN A 25 15.54 16.54 -4.11
C ASN A 25 15.14 17.50 -2.98
N GLY A 26 14.15 17.10 -2.18
CA GLY A 26 13.69 17.87 -1.02
C GLY A 26 14.52 17.52 0.20
N HIS A 27 15.42 18.42 0.62
CA HIS A 27 15.95 18.46 1.99
C HIS A 27 14.79 18.74 2.96
N SER A 28 14.09 17.70 3.38
CA SER A 28 13.12 17.78 4.47
C SER A 28 13.84 17.54 5.78
N SER A 29 14.32 18.63 6.40
CA SER A 29 14.70 18.56 7.82
C SER A 29 13.45 18.14 8.61
N PRO A 30 13.51 17.04 9.40
CA PRO A 30 12.32 16.49 10.04
C PRO A 30 11.80 17.42 11.13
N GLN A 31 10.79 18.22 10.81
CA GLN A 31 9.98 18.85 11.85
C GLN A 31 9.18 17.74 12.57
N ASN A 32 9.53 17.49 13.83
CA ASN A 32 8.78 16.63 14.75
C ASN A 32 8.62 15.15 14.32
N GLY A 33 9.64 14.56 13.66
CA GLY A 33 9.64 13.15 13.27
C GLY A 33 8.63 12.80 12.16
N LYS A 34 8.21 13.80 11.37
CA LYS A 34 7.40 13.65 10.16
C LYS A 34 8.29 13.77 8.92
N PHE A 35 8.10 12.87 7.96
CA PHE A 35 8.88 12.74 6.73
C PHE A 35 7.96 12.75 5.50
N GLY A 36 8.49 13.25 4.38
CA GLY A 36 7.74 13.45 3.14
C GLY A 36 7.01 14.80 3.08
N PRO A 37 6.09 14.99 2.12
CA PRO A 37 5.50 13.96 1.29
C PRO A 37 6.42 13.42 0.18
N TYR A 38 6.38 12.12 -0.04
CA TYR A 38 7.00 11.44 -1.18
C TYR A 38 5.93 11.06 -2.20
N THR A 39 6.22 11.22 -3.48
CA THR A 39 5.33 10.73 -4.55
C THR A 39 5.60 9.26 -4.78
N VAL A 40 4.55 8.45 -4.88
CA VAL A 40 4.63 7.04 -5.25
C VAL A 40 3.61 6.78 -6.36
N VAL A 41 4.01 5.96 -7.33
CA VAL A 41 3.10 5.36 -8.32
C VAL A 41 3.17 3.86 -8.12
N THR A 42 2.02 3.22 -7.97
CA THR A 42 1.94 1.77 -7.70
C THR A 42 0.70 1.16 -8.33
N ASP A 43 0.77 -0.13 -8.61
CA ASP A 43 -0.36 -0.89 -9.13
C ASP A 43 -1.14 -1.50 -7.95
N ASP A 44 -2.46 -1.36 -7.95
CA ASP A 44 -3.34 -1.86 -6.88
C ASP A 44 -3.99 -3.20 -7.33
N PRO A 45 -3.77 -4.31 -6.58
CA PRO A 45 -4.26 -5.64 -6.92
C PRO A 45 -5.73 -5.91 -6.54
N GLY A 46 -6.38 -5.03 -5.75
CA GLY A 46 -7.74 -5.26 -5.27
C GLY A 46 -7.91 -6.58 -4.50
N SER A 47 -9.15 -7.05 -4.37
CA SER A 47 -9.48 -8.35 -3.72
C SER A 47 -9.12 -9.58 -4.58
N CYS A 48 -8.86 -9.39 -5.88
CA CYS A 48 -8.69 -10.49 -6.83
C CYS A 48 -7.24 -10.79 -7.20
N GLY A 49 -6.28 -9.95 -6.80
CA GLY A 49 -4.86 -10.12 -7.12
C GLY A 49 -4.46 -9.63 -8.52
N ASN A 50 -5.42 -9.28 -9.38
CA ASN A 50 -5.15 -8.60 -10.65
C ASN A 50 -5.03 -7.09 -10.43
N THR A 51 -4.21 -6.41 -11.23
CA THR A 51 -4.16 -4.94 -11.15
C THR A 51 -5.46 -4.32 -11.68
N TRP A 52 -6.28 -3.75 -10.79
CA TRP A 52 -7.51 -3.05 -11.16
C TRP A 52 -7.30 -1.54 -11.39
N ALA A 53 -6.26 -0.96 -10.79
CA ALA A 53 -5.92 0.45 -10.95
C ALA A 53 -4.41 0.71 -10.82
N THR A 54 -3.99 1.86 -11.36
CA THR A 54 -2.71 2.49 -11.01
C THR A 54 -2.98 3.66 -10.08
N ASP A 55 -2.37 3.60 -8.90
CA ASP A 55 -2.45 4.61 -7.86
C ASP A 55 -1.29 5.60 -8.00
N THR A 56 -1.59 6.88 -7.80
CA THR A 56 -0.60 7.96 -7.64
C THR A 56 -0.87 8.67 -6.33
N GLU A 57 0.09 8.61 -5.40
CA GLU A 57 -0.12 9.03 -4.02
C GLU A 57 0.99 9.90 -3.47
N LYS A 58 0.61 10.74 -2.50
CA LYS A 58 1.51 11.45 -1.60
C LYS A 58 1.54 10.72 -0.28
N ARG A 59 2.71 10.19 0.04
CA ARG A 59 2.97 9.39 1.23
C ARG A 59 3.77 10.18 2.24
N THR A 60 3.31 10.17 3.49
CA THR A 60 4.04 10.73 4.63
C THR A 60 4.28 9.67 5.67
N PHE A 61 5.42 9.76 6.35
CA PHE A 61 5.77 8.86 7.44
C PHE A 61 5.89 9.65 8.74
N LYS A 62 5.44 9.04 9.83
CA LYS A 62 5.66 9.53 11.18
C LYS A 62 6.14 8.37 12.04
N ILE A 63 7.20 8.59 12.80
CA ILE A 63 7.71 7.60 13.73
C ILE A 63 7.54 8.02 15.18
N LYS A 64 7.50 7.04 16.08
CA LYS A 64 7.57 7.24 17.53
C LYS A 64 8.39 6.12 18.15
N ARG A 65 9.46 6.48 18.86
CA ARG A 65 10.29 5.51 19.62
C ARG A 65 9.50 4.95 20.80
N ASN A 66 9.65 3.65 21.03
CA ASN A 66 9.10 2.91 22.15
C ASN A 66 10.14 2.76 23.27
N ARG A 67 9.70 2.34 24.46
CA ARG A 67 10.60 2.17 25.62
C ARG A 67 11.62 1.05 25.42
N ASP A 68 11.25 0.02 24.66
CA ASP A 68 12.08 -1.14 24.31
C ASP A 68 13.09 -0.84 23.17
N GLY A 69 13.10 0.39 22.64
CA GLY A 69 13.97 0.79 21.53
C GLY A 69 13.41 0.52 20.14
N SER A 70 12.26 -0.14 20.00
CA SER A 70 11.55 -0.26 18.72
C SER A 70 10.87 1.06 18.32
N TYR A 71 10.35 1.14 17.09
CA TYR A 71 9.67 2.34 16.60
C TYR A 71 8.30 2.01 16.01
N ASN A 72 7.26 2.67 16.51
CA ASN A 72 5.98 2.70 15.79
C ASN A 72 6.14 3.57 14.53
N LEU A 73 5.77 3.04 13.37
CA LEU A 73 5.63 3.78 12.12
C LEU A 73 4.13 3.98 11.81
N ILE A 74 3.75 5.19 11.46
CA ILE A 74 2.47 5.49 10.80
C ILE A 74 2.79 6.10 9.44
N ARG A 75 2.31 5.43 8.40
CA ARG A 75 2.27 5.91 7.03
C ARG A 75 0.88 6.44 6.73
N ARG A 76 0.80 7.60 6.08
CA ARG A 76 -0.46 8.17 5.58
C ARG A 76 -0.33 8.47 4.12
N ASP A 77 -1.37 8.09 3.38
CA ASP A 77 -1.42 8.11 1.94
C ASP A 77 -2.64 8.93 1.51
N HIS A 78 -2.42 9.87 0.60
CA HIS A 78 -3.46 10.64 -0.08
C HIS A 78 -3.18 10.61 -1.57
N GLY A 79 -4.10 10.07 -2.35
CA GLY A 79 -3.84 9.80 -3.75
C GLY A 79 -5.05 9.86 -4.66
N THR A 80 -4.76 9.64 -5.92
CA THR A 80 -5.71 9.42 -7.01
C THR A 80 -5.43 8.05 -7.62
N PHE A 81 -6.43 7.47 -8.26
CA PHE A 81 -6.27 6.23 -8.99
C PHE A 81 -6.86 6.35 -10.40
N LEU A 82 -6.33 5.55 -11.31
CA LEU A 82 -6.83 5.36 -12.66
C LEU A 82 -7.12 3.89 -12.90
N THR A 83 -8.37 3.55 -13.21
CA THR A 83 -8.77 2.14 -13.42
C THR A 83 -8.18 1.57 -14.71
N LYS A 84 -7.89 0.27 -14.66
CA LYS A 84 -7.59 -0.60 -15.81
C LYS A 84 -8.83 -1.45 -16.10
N ASP A 85 -9.00 -1.85 -17.36
CA ASP A 85 -10.07 -2.76 -17.75
C ASP A 85 -9.85 -4.12 -17.08
N GLY A 86 -10.88 -4.67 -16.44
CA GLY A 86 -10.80 -6.00 -15.82
C GLY A 86 -11.70 -6.16 -14.61
N GLN A 87 -11.30 -7.06 -13.70
CA GLN A 87 -12.00 -7.28 -12.44
C GLN A 87 -11.97 -6.01 -11.58
N SER A 88 -13.12 -5.64 -11.01
CA SER A 88 -13.25 -4.51 -10.08
C SER A 88 -12.59 -4.83 -8.73
N PRO A 89 -12.24 -3.81 -7.92
CA PRO A 89 -11.47 -4.05 -6.70
C PRO A 89 -12.19 -4.93 -5.67
N GLY A 90 -13.51 -4.97 -5.67
CA GLY A 90 -14.32 -5.86 -4.83
C GLY A 90 -14.80 -7.14 -5.51
N ALA A 91 -14.38 -7.46 -6.73
CA ALA A 91 -14.99 -8.52 -7.54
C ALA A 91 -14.89 -9.94 -6.94
N CYS A 92 -13.89 -10.19 -6.09
CA CYS A 92 -13.69 -11.49 -5.45
C CYS A 92 -14.35 -11.60 -4.08
N GLU A 93 -15.04 -10.55 -3.64
CA GLU A 93 -15.83 -10.57 -2.43
C GLU A 93 -17.12 -11.34 -2.60
N THR A 94 -17.50 -12.06 -1.55
CA THR A 94 -18.78 -12.80 -1.51
C THR A 94 -19.90 -12.00 -0.85
N ARG A 95 -19.57 -10.92 -0.14
CA ARG A 95 -20.52 -10.09 0.59
C ARG A 95 -20.82 -8.82 -0.18
N ARG A 96 -22.11 -8.54 -0.38
CA ARG A 96 -22.57 -7.30 -1.03
C ARG A 96 -22.26 -6.06 -0.19
N PRO A 97 -22.14 -4.87 -0.82
CA PRO A 97 -22.16 -4.66 -2.26
C PRO A 97 -20.82 -4.98 -2.91
N HIS A 98 -20.86 -5.75 -4.01
CA HIS A 98 -19.72 -5.99 -4.91
C HIS A 98 -20.20 -6.08 -6.37
N GLY A 99 -19.32 -5.79 -7.31
CA GLY A 99 -19.50 -5.93 -8.75
C GLY A 99 -18.69 -7.10 -9.30
N GLN A 100 -18.38 -7.04 -10.60
CA GLN A 100 -17.53 -8.03 -11.27
C GLN A 100 -16.38 -7.38 -12.03
N ALA A 101 -16.64 -6.24 -12.68
CA ALA A 101 -15.70 -5.59 -13.57
C ALA A 101 -15.79 -4.07 -13.50
N VAL A 102 -14.70 -3.42 -13.88
CA VAL A 102 -14.60 -1.98 -14.07
C VAL A 102 -13.95 -1.69 -15.42
N THR A 103 -14.45 -0.68 -16.11
CA THR A 103 -13.83 -0.21 -17.35
C THR A 103 -12.64 0.70 -17.05
N ALA A 104 -11.64 0.72 -17.92
CA ALA A 104 -10.49 1.59 -17.86
C ALA A 104 -10.88 3.08 -17.91
N GLY A 105 -10.01 3.94 -17.40
CA GLY A 105 -10.16 5.39 -17.53
C GLY A 105 -11.06 6.04 -16.49
N LYS A 106 -11.55 5.30 -15.49
CA LYS A 106 -12.26 5.88 -14.34
C LYS A 106 -11.24 6.46 -13.38
N HIS A 107 -11.48 7.70 -12.97
CA HIS A 107 -10.59 8.43 -12.08
C HIS A 107 -11.24 8.53 -10.71
N GLY A 108 -10.44 8.37 -9.66
CA GLY A 108 -10.96 8.61 -8.31
C GLY A 108 -9.89 9.09 -7.37
N LYS A 109 -10.30 9.20 -6.11
CA LYS A 109 -9.44 9.60 -5.00
C LYS A 109 -9.44 8.51 -3.95
N PHE A 110 -8.33 8.40 -3.25
CA PHE A 110 -8.25 7.57 -2.07
C PHE A 110 -7.46 8.25 -0.97
N HIS A 111 -7.69 7.78 0.24
CA HIS A 111 -6.88 8.12 1.39
C HIS A 111 -6.80 6.90 2.31
N GLY A 112 -5.71 6.81 3.05
CA GLY A 112 -5.55 5.72 3.99
C GLY A 112 -4.35 5.85 4.87
N TRP A 113 -4.14 4.81 5.65
CA TRP A 113 -3.01 4.71 6.54
C TRP A 113 -2.57 3.26 6.68
N LEU A 114 -1.29 3.11 7.00
CA LEU A 114 -0.69 1.86 7.41
C LEU A 114 0.13 2.10 8.68
N ARG A 115 0.05 1.19 9.64
CA ARG A 115 0.78 1.26 10.90
C ARG A 115 1.44 -0.07 11.19
N GLY A 116 2.68 0.00 11.69
CA GLY A 116 3.40 -1.16 12.19
C GLY A 116 4.55 -0.78 13.10
N THR A 117 5.36 -1.76 13.44
CA THR A 117 6.53 -1.63 14.31
C THR A 117 7.80 -1.93 13.52
N ILE A 118 8.83 -1.09 13.69
CA ILE A 118 10.18 -1.27 13.15
C ILE A 118 11.09 -1.76 14.28
N THR A 119 11.88 -2.79 13.98
CA THR A 119 12.89 -3.38 14.89
C THR A 119 14.20 -3.65 14.15
N GLY A 120 15.30 -3.90 14.88
CA GLY A 120 16.56 -4.38 14.29
C GLY A 120 17.38 -3.33 13.51
N GLY A 121 17.06 -2.04 13.63
CA GLY A 121 17.77 -0.95 12.95
C GLY A 121 18.11 0.23 13.87
N THR A 122 18.95 1.14 13.37
CA THR A 122 19.34 2.37 14.06
C THR A 122 18.76 3.55 13.31
N PHE A 123 17.87 4.30 13.98
CA PHE A 123 17.22 5.44 13.35
C PHE A 123 18.21 6.60 13.11
N ASP A 124 18.38 7.00 11.86
CA ASP A 124 19.12 8.17 11.42
C ASP A 124 18.15 9.26 10.90
N PRO A 125 17.83 10.29 11.70
CA PRO A 125 16.95 11.39 11.26
C PRO A 125 17.57 12.29 10.19
N THR A 126 18.87 12.15 9.92
CA THR A 126 19.62 12.97 8.96
C THR A 126 19.82 12.29 7.60
N ALA A 127 19.37 11.03 7.47
CA ALA A 127 19.44 10.29 6.22
C ALA A 127 18.76 11.04 5.06
N THR A 128 19.38 11.00 3.89
CA THR A 128 18.86 11.64 2.67
C THR A 128 18.10 10.63 1.83
N CYS A 129 16.90 11.01 1.40
CA CYS A 129 16.04 10.14 0.62
C CYS A 129 16.54 9.94 -0.83
N PRO A 130 16.62 8.69 -1.32
CA PRO A 130 16.80 8.41 -2.74
C PRO A 130 15.51 8.69 -3.55
N ALA A 131 15.56 8.53 -4.89
CA ALA A 131 14.43 8.79 -5.79
C ALA A 131 13.15 8.01 -5.41
N ASP A 132 13.29 6.79 -4.89
CA ASP A 132 12.19 5.87 -4.56
C ASP A 132 11.84 5.84 -3.06
N CYS A 133 12.26 6.84 -2.29
CA CYS A 133 12.09 6.88 -0.83
C CYS A 133 10.62 6.86 -0.36
N GLY A 134 9.65 7.03 -1.25
CA GLY A 134 8.24 6.87 -0.92
C GLY A 134 7.82 5.40 -0.72
N PHE A 135 8.53 4.43 -1.30
CA PHE A 135 8.25 3.03 -1.00
C PHE A 135 8.64 2.71 0.45
N THR A 136 7.73 2.09 1.19
CA THR A 136 7.91 1.91 2.66
C THR A 136 9.17 1.10 2.98
N ALA A 137 9.50 0.06 2.20
CA ALA A 137 10.72 -0.70 2.38
C ALA A 137 11.98 0.14 2.14
N VAL A 138 11.99 0.96 1.09
CA VAL A 138 13.11 1.87 0.76
C VAL A 138 13.28 2.93 1.86
N TRP A 139 12.18 3.52 2.31
CA TRP A 139 12.19 4.50 3.41
C TRP A 139 12.77 3.89 4.68
N ILE A 140 12.31 2.70 5.08
CA ILE A 140 12.80 2.03 6.29
C ILE A 140 14.29 1.67 6.15
N ALA A 141 14.71 1.10 5.02
CA ALA A 141 16.11 0.79 4.79
C ALA A 141 17.01 2.04 4.83
N THR A 142 16.51 3.18 4.33
CA THR A 142 17.23 4.46 4.32
C THR A 142 17.38 5.04 5.73
N PHE A 143 16.31 5.08 6.51
CA PHE A 143 16.29 5.75 7.82
C PHE A 143 16.67 4.85 9.00
N PHE A 144 16.64 3.52 8.84
CA PHE A 144 16.93 2.56 9.92
C PHE A 144 18.04 1.56 9.58
N GLY A 145 18.52 1.55 8.33
CA GLY A 145 19.46 0.59 7.80
C GLY A 145 18.78 -0.65 7.18
N PRO A 146 19.50 -1.37 6.29
CA PRO A 146 18.93 -2.45 5.48
C PRO A 146 18.50 -3.69 6.29
N ASN A 147 18.97 -3.83 7.53
CA ASN A 147 18.61 -4.95 8.41
C ASN A 147 17.37 -4.68 9.26
N ALA A 148 16.79 -3.47 9.17
CA ALA A 148 15.57 -3.15 9.91
C ALA A 148 14.39 -3.98 9.41
N THR A 149 13.66 -4.58 10.34
CA THR A 149 12.46 -5.37 10.05
C THR A 149 11.21 -4.53 10.33
N PHE A 150 10.23 -4.62 9.45
CA PHE A 150 8.93 -3.97 9.60
C PHE A 150 7.81 -4.99 9.73
N SER A 151 6.94 -4.80 10.73
CA SER A 151 5.87 -5.75 11.01
C SER A 151 4.85 -5.93 9.89
N CYS A 152 4.72 -4.98 8.95
CA CYS A 152 3.85 -5.15 7.77
C CYS A 152 4.52 -5.86 6.58
N SER A 153 5.79 -6.22 6.70
CA SER A 153 6.58 -6.92 5.67
C SER A 153 6.97 -8.34 6.07
N ALA A 154 6.48 -8.82 7.21
CA ALA A 154 6.76 -10.14 7.77
C ALA A 154 5.50 -10.72 8.43
N ASP A 155 5.52 -12.02 8.76
CA ASP A 155 4.46 -12.64 9.56
C ASP A 155 4.38 -11.95 10.93
N SER A 156 3.33 -11.16 11.16
CA SER A 156 3.14 -10.40 12.39
C SER A 156 1.67 -10.05 12.62
N THR A 157 1.27 -9.87 13.88
CA THR A 157 -0.04 -9.33 14.27
C THR A 157 -0.07 -7.80 14.36
N ASP A 158 1.09 -7.15 14.33
CA ASP A 158 1.24 -5.73 14.69
C ASP A 158 0.95 -4.78 13.52
N CYS A 159 0.81 -5.33 12.30
CA CYS A 159 0.42 -4.54 11.15
C CYS A 159 -1.08 -4.21 11.17
N GLN A 160 -1.42 -2.98 10.81
CA GLN A 160 -2.80 -2.57 10.58
C GLN A 160 -2.85 -1.55 9.45
N PHE A 161 -3.93 -1.55 8.69
CA PHE A 161 -4.15 -0.56 7.65
C PHE A 161 -5.63 -0.35 7.36
N ALA A 162 -5.95 0.80 6.76
CA ALA A 162 -7.25 1.08 6.19
C ALA A 162 -7.14 2.13 5.09
N PHE A 163 -7.74 1.84 3.95
CA PHE A 163 -7.83 2.67 2.76
C PHE A 163 -9.28 2.79 2.30
N ALA A 164 -9.63 3.97 1.83
CA ALA A 164 -10.96 4.29 1.34
C ALA A 164 -10.83 4.96 -0.03
N TYR A 165 -11.49 4.36 -1.02
CA TYR A 165 -11.49 4.78 -2.41
C TYR A 165 -12.86 5.33 -2.80
N SER A 166 -12.88 6.30 -3.71
CA SER A 166 -14.09 6.95 -4.21
C SER A 166 -13.96 7.39 -5.66
N ALA A 167 -14.92 7.01 -6.51
CA ALA A 167 -15.05 7.44 -7.91
C ALA A 167 -16.50 7.78 -8.26
N PRO A 168 -17.03 8.92 -7.76
CA PRO A 168 -18.41 9.29 -8.02
C PRO A 168 -18.61 9.77 -9.47
N HIS A 169 -19.88 9.77 -9.93
CA HIS A 169 -20.34 10.44 -11.16
C HIS A 169 -19.68 9.99 -12.48
N GLN A 170 -19.36 8.71 -12.64
CA GLN A 170 -18.70 8.19 -13.85
C GLN A 170 -19.41 6.97 -14.48
N GLY A 171 -20.73 6.87 -14.27
CA GLY A 171 -21.56 5.77 -14.78
C GLY A 171 -21.28 4.42 -14.12
N LEU A 172 -20.74 4.43 -12.89
CA LEU A 172 -20.49 3.25 -12.08
C LEU A 172 -21.69 2.94 -11.19
N ARG A 173 -21.98 1.66 -10.95
CA ARG A 173 -23.02 1.24 -10.00
C ARG A 173 -22.52 1.27 -8.56
N TRP A 174 -21.26 0.87 -8.36
CA TRP A 174 -20.58 1.01 -7.09
C TRP A 174 -19.42 1.99 -7.26
N HIS A 175 -19.29 2.92 -6.32
CA HIS A 175 -18.36 4.04 -6.42
C HIS A 175 -17.51 4.23 -5.16
N HIS A 176 -17.60 3.30 -4.20
CA HIS A 176 -16.85 3.32 -2.96
C HIS A 176 -16.35 1.93 -2.64
N TRP A 177 -15.05 1.83 -2.38
CA TRP A 177 -14.42 0.61 -1.95
C TRP A 177 -13.53 0.89 -0.75
N TYR A 178 -13.55 -0.03 0.21
CA TYR A 178 -12.74 0.01 1.41
C TYR A 178 -11.91 -1.25 1.47
N ASP A 179 -10.62 -1.06 1.70
CA ASP A 179 -9.68 -2.11 2.02
C ASP A 179 -9.09 -1.85 3.41
N LYS A 180 -9.21 -2.81 4.31
CA LYS A 180 -8.68 -2.70 5.67
C LYS A 180 -8.24 -4.06 6.16
N GLY A 181 -7.15 -4.08 6.90
CA GLY A 181 -6.60 -5.32 7.41
C GLY A 181 -5.89 -5.16 8.74
N ARG A 182 -5.67 -6.31 9.37
CA ARG A 182 -4.79 -6.47 10.53
C ARG A 182 -3.94 -7.71 10.34
N GLY A 183 -2.74 -7.66 10.90
CA GLY A 183 -1.71 -8.67 10.67
C GLY A 183 -1.06 -8.53 9.29
N ALA A 184 -0.06 -9.35 9.03
CA ALA A 184 0.69 -9.42 7.79
C ALA A 184 1.17 -10.86 7.53
N GLY A 185 1.46 -11.16 6.27
CA GLY A 185 1.87 -12.49 5.83
C GLY A 185 0.79 -13.54 6.11
N THR A 186 1.16 -14.68 6.71
CA THR A 186 0.20 -15.76 7.04
C THR A 186 -0.83 -15.39 8.12
N LEU A 187 -0.60 -14.28 8.83
CA LEU A 187 -1.48 -13.75 9.88
C LEU A 187 -2.40 -12.63 9.39
N LEU A 188 -2.40 -12.36 8.09
CA LEU A 188 -3.19 -11.29 7.49
C LEU A 188 -4.69 -11.62 7.54
N HIS A 189 -5.46 -10.67 8.07
CA HIS A 189 -6.91 -10.69 8.08
C HIS A 189 -7.43 -9.42 7.41
N GLU A 190 -7.72 -9.54 6.11
CA GLU A 190 -8.30 -8.47 5.29
C GLU A 190 -9.82 -8.47 5.34
N ARG A 191 -10.38 -7.28 5.13
CA ARG A 191 -11.81 -7.05 5.02
C ARG A 191 -12.05 -6.01 3.95
N PHE A 192 -12.58 -6.46 2.83
CA PHE A 192 -13.04 -5.57 1.79
C PHE A 192 -14.52 -5.21 1.99
N HIS A 193 -14.90 -4.01 1.58
CA HIS A 193 -16.30 -3.58 1.59
C HIS A 193 -16.59 -2.59 0.47
N GLY A 194 -17.70 -2.80 -0.22
CA GLY A 194 -18.05 -1.99 -1.38
C GLY A 194 -17.30 -2.43 -2.62
N ASP A 195 -17.36 -1.60 -3.65
CA ASP A 195 -16.66 -1.79 -4.92
C ASP A 195 -16.61 -0.49 -5.73
N ILE A 196 -15.78 -0.49 -6.77
CA ILE A 196 -15.77 0.51 -7.84
C ILE A 196 -16.00 -0.28 -9.13
N ALA A 197 -17.25 -0.37 -9.57
CA ALA A 197 -17.65 -1.31 -10.63
C ALA A 197 -18.72 -0.75 -11.56
N ASN A 198 -18.71 -1.29 -12.78
CA ASN A 198 -19.70 -1.02 -13.81
C ASN A 198 -21.13 -1.43 -13.36
N PRO A 199 -22.17 -0.92 -14.04
CA PRO A 199 -23.58 -1.30 -13.80
C PRO A 199 -23.88 -2.80 -13.78
#